data_AF-A0A661BCU3-F1
#
_entry.id   AF-A0A661BCU3-F1
#
_cell.length_a   1.000
_cell.length_b   1.000
_cell.length_c   1.000
_cell.angle_alpha   90.00
_cell.angle_beta   90.00
_cell.angle_gamma   90.00
#
_symmetry.space_group_name_H-M   'P 1'
#
loop_
_entity.id
_entity.type
_entity.pdbx_description
1 polymer ?
#
loop_
_entity_poly.entity_id
_entity_poly.type
_entity_poly.pdbx_seq_one_letter_code
_entity_poly.pdbx_strand_id
1 'polypeptide(L)'
;MSSPKTLTPEQEKMVSDERSSRTEQETRKNIGLCETCIHKNECIYYQRSTEPILFCEMFEIYSIPSEHPVSSEIVGEYEQEVEAGENLQGLCKYCEHRFTCTFPKSKTGVWHCQDYE
;
A
#
# COMPACT_ATOMS: atom_id res chain seq x y z
N MET A 1 -55.18 -37.19 1.21
CA MET A 1 -55.35 -35.85 1.80
C MET A 1 -54.42 -35.77 2.99
N SER A 2 -53.19 -35.29 2.81
CA SER A 2 -52.20 -35.21 3.90
C SER A 2 -52.11 -33.77 4.36
N SER A 3 -52.52 -33.54 5.60
CA SER A 3 -52.48 -32.24 6.27
C SER A 3 -51.04 -31.72 6.40
N PRO A 4 -50.82 -30.40 6.31
CA PRO A 4 -49.52 -29.80 6.62
C PRO A 4 -49.25 -29.93 8.13
N LYS A 5 -48.06 -30.42 8.48
CA LYS A 5 -47.59 -30.49 9.88
C LYS A 5 -47.29 -29.07 10.37
N THR A 6 -48.04 -28.61 11.36
CA THR A 6 -47.77 -27.38 12.11
C THR A 6 -46.56 -27.63 13.03
N LEU A 7 -45.54 -26.79 12.90
CA LEU A 7 -44.32 -26.81 13.72
C LEU A 7 -44.61 -26.28 15.13
N THR A 8 -43.86 -26.76 16.12
CA THR A 8 -44.02 -26.38 17.53
C THR A 8 -43.27 -25.09 17.89
N PRO A 9 -43.68 -24.34 18.93
CA PRO A 9 -43.05 -23.06 19.31
C PRO A 9 -41.55 -23.16 19.65
N GLU A 10 -41.08 -24.31 20.12
CA GLU A 10 -39.66 -24.56 20.39
C GLU A 10 -38.82 -24.71 19.10
N GLN A 11 -39.42 -25.21 18.01
CA GLN A 11 -38.75 -25.33 16.71
C GLN A 11 -38.64 -23.98 16.00
N GLU A 12 -39.56 -23.05 16.27
CA GLU A 12 -39.47 -21.66 15.78
C GLU A 12 -38.30 -20.93 16.44
N LYS A 13 -37.99 -21.22 17.72
CA LYS A 13 -36.88 -20.59 18.46
C LYS A 13 -35.50 -21.01 17.96
N MET A 14 -35.33 -22.27 17.55
CA MET A 14 -34.06 -22.75 16.98
C MET A 14 -33.80 -22.19 15.57
N VAL A 15 -34.87 -21.96 14.79
CA VAL A 15 -34.75 -21.33 13.46
C VAL A 15 -34.54 -19.82 13.57
N SER A 16 -35.06 -19.15 14.60
CA SER A 16 -34.82 -17.71 14.80
C SER A 16 -33.38 -17.38 15.20
N ASP A 17 -32.70 -18.26 15.96
CA ASP A 17 -31.31 -18.05 16.36
C ASP A 17 -30.32 -18.24 15.20
N GLU A 18 -30.52 -19.23 14.30
CA GLU A 18 -29.68 -19.39 13.10
C GLU A 18 -29.97 -18.32 12.03
N ARG A 19 -31.19 -17.80 11.94
CA ARG A 19 -31.57 -16.79 10.93
C ARG A 19 -31.14 -15.38 11.29
N SER A 20 -30.74 -15.13 12.54
CA SER A 20 -30.15 -13.86 12.99
C SER A 20 -28.69 -13.66 12.53
N SER A 21 -28.07 -14.66 11.88
CA SER A 21 -26.64 -14.63 11.51
C SER A 21 -26.37 -14.26 10.05
N ARG A 22 -27.38 -13.80 9.29
CA ARG A 22 -27.26 -13.69 7.82
C ARG A 22 -27.69 -12.38 7.18
N THR A 23 -27.95 -11.31 7.95
CA THR A 23 -28.41 -10.03 7.35
C THR A 23 -27.87 -8.77 8.03
N GLU A 24 -26.60 -8.79 8.44
CA GLU A 24 -25.81 -7.58 8.67
C GLU A 24 -24.41 -7.80 8.08
N GLN A 25 -24.34 -7.98 6.76
CA GLN A 25 -23.11 -7.60 6.05
C GLN A 25 -23.15 -6.08 5.92
N GLU A 26 -22.91 -5.38 7.04
CA GLU A 26 -22.37 -4.04 6.97
C GLU A 26 -21.18 -4.10 6.02
N THR A 27 -21.22 -3.31 4.96
CA THR A 27 -20.09 -3.09 4.08
C THR A 27 -18.95 -2.58 4.95
N ARG A 28 -18.08 -3.49 5.45
CA ARG A 28 -16.92 -3.10 6.24
C ARG A 28 -16.19 -2.08 5.40
N LYS A 29 -16.19 -0.85 5.88
CA LYS A 29 -15.53 0.27 5.21
C LYS A 29 -14.09 -0.18 5.04
N ASN A 30 -13.67 -0.47 3.82
CA ASN A 30 -12.29 -0.87 3.54
C ASN A 30 -11.43 0.34 3.89
N ILE A 31 -10.77 0.30 5.05
CA ILE A 31 -9.85 1.36 5.48
C ILE A 31 -8.57 0.69 5.96
N GLY A 32 -7.43 1.08 5.38
CA GLY A 32 -6.10 0.58 5.72
C GLY A 32 -5.41 -0.19 4.60
N LEU A 33 -4.23 -0.74 4.92
CA LEU A 33 -3.36 -1.40 3.93
C LEU A 33 -4.06 -2.57 3.22
N CYS A 34 -4.91 -3.30 3.92
CA CYS A 34 -5.58 -4.48 3.35
C CYS A 34 -6.54 -4.15 2.20
N GLU A 35 -6.95 -2.89 1.99
CA GLU A 35 -7.85 -2.52 0.88
C GLU A 35 -7.23 -2.77 -0.50
N THR A 36 -5.93 -2.49 -0.63
CA THR A 36 -5.16 -2.64 -1.88
C THR A 36 -4.37 -3.94 -1.96
N CYS A 37 -4.36 -4.73 -0.88
CA CYS A 37 -3.65 -6.00 -0.82
C CYS A 37 -4.29 -7.07 -1.73
N ILE A 38 -3.47 -7.89 -2.40
CA ILE A 38 -3.97 -9.01 -3.22
C ILE A 38 -4.68 -10.07 -2.38
N HIS A 39 -4.30 -10.19 -1.10
CA HIS A 39 -4.83 -11.20 -0.17
C HIS A 39 -6.16 -10.77 0.48
N LYS A 40 -6.71 -9.59 0.15
CA LYS A 40 -7.82 -8.95 0.89
C LYS A 40 -9.06 -9.83 1.08
N ASN A 41 -9.41 -10.63 0.07
CA ASN A 41 -10.64 -11.43 0.11
C ASN A 41 -10.51 -12.68 0.99
N GLU A 42 -9.29 -13.21 1.15
CA GLU A 42 -9.02 -14.50 1.80
C GLU A 42 -8.20 -14.36 3.11
N CYS A 43 -7.74 -13.15 3.42
CA CYS A 43 -6.95 -12.88 4.62
C CYS A 43 -7.79 -13.01 5.90
N ILE A 44 -7.53 -14.07 6.67
CA ILE A 44 -8.23 -14.34 7.95
C ILE A 44 -8.05 -13.21 8.98
N TYR A 45 -6.92 -12.49 8.93
CA TYR A 45 -6.65 -11.36 9.83
C TYR A 45 -7.54 -10.17 9.47
N TYR A 46 -7.67 -9.86 8.18
CA TYR A 46 -8.57 -8.81 7.70
C TYR A 46 -10.04 -9.14 8.02
N GLN A 47 -10.47 -10.38 7.72
CA GLN A 47 -11.85 -10.83 7.99
C GLN A 47 -12.22 -10.82 9.48
N ARG A 48 -11.25 -10.90 10.39
CA ARG A 48 -11.50 -10.87 11.85
C ARG A 48 -11.18 -9.52 12.49
N SER A 49 -10.58 -8.59 11.75
CA SER A 49 -10.26 -7.28 12.29
C SER A 49 -11.51 -6.43 12.46
N THR A 50 -11.63 -5.80 13.62
CA THR A 50 -12.62 -4.75 13.92
C THR A 50 -12.05 -3.35 13.68
N GLU A 51 -10.73 -3.23 13.53
CA GLU A 51 -10.00 -1.96 13.34
C GLU A 51 -9.20 -1.96 12.02
N PRO A 52 -8.80 -0.78 11.51
CA PRO A 52 -7.98 -0.68 10.31
C PRO A 52 -6.60 -1.33 10.52
N ILE A 53 -6.16 -2.14 9.55
CA ILE A 53 -4.81 -2.70 9.56
C ILE A 53 -3.86 -1.71 8.89
N LEU A 54 -3.03 -1.04 9.69
CA LEU A 54 -2.08 -0.02 9.23
C LEU A 54 -0.68 -0.58 8.96
N PHE A 55 -0.34 -1.74 9.50
CA PHE A 55 0.93 -2.43 9.29
C PHE A 55 0.64 -3.93 9.17
N CYS A 56 1.08 -4.54 8.08
CA CYS A 56 0.89 -5.96 7.81
C CYS A 56 2.13 -6.52 7.11
N GLU A 57 2.80 -7.47 7.74
CA GLU A 57 4.00 -8.11 7.19
C GLU A 57 3.68 -9.02 5.99
N MET A 58 2.42 -9.45 5.89
CA MET A 58 1.87 -10.26 4.79
C MET A 58 1.27 -9.39 3.67
N PHE A 59 1.50 -8.08 3.68
CA PHE A 59 0.97 -7.19 2.65
C PHE A 59 1.68 -7.42 1.31
N GLU A 60 0.89 -7.58 0.25
CA GLU A 60 1.40 -7.80 -1.10
C GLU A 60 0.46 -7.15 -2.12
N ILE A 61 1.02 -6.57 -3.18
CA ILE A 61 0.29 -5.97 -4.30
C ILE A 61 0.70 -6.68 -5.59
N TYR A 62 -0.15 -6.63 -6.63
CA TYR A 62 0.25 -7.12 -7.94
C TYR A 62 1.49 -6.36 -8.42
N SER A 63 2.55 -7.09 -8.72
CA SER A 63 3.68 -6.58 -9.47
C SER A 63 3.17 -6.23 -10.87
N ILE A 64 2.91 -4.94 -11.13
CA ILE A 64 2.58 -4.50 -12.48
C ILE A 64 3.88 -4.62 -13.27
N PRO A 65 3.98 -5.50 -14.28
CA PRO A 65 5.11 -5.47 -15.19
C PRO A 65 5.09 -4.10 -15.85
N SER A 66 6.13 -3.31 -15.61
CA SER A 66 6.30 -2.05 -16.34
C SER A 66 6.55 -2.41 -17.80
N GLU A 67 5.49 -2.44 -18.62
CA GLU A 67 5.62 -2.58 -20.08
C GLU A 67 6.19 -1.30 -20.71
N HIS A 68 6.21 -0.22 -19.93
CA HIS A 68 7.17 0.84 -20.16
C HIS A 68 8.53 0.30 -19.74
N PRO A 69 9.56 0.24 -20.61
CA PRO A 69 10.90 0.39 -20.09
C PRO A 69 10.83 1.58 -19.15
N VAL A 70 11.40 1.48 -17.96
CA VAL A 70 11.71 2.69 -17.19
C VAL A 70 12.65 3.44 -18.10
N SER A 71 12.08 4.24 -19.01
CA SER A 71 12.86 5.18 -19.75
C SER A 71 13.31 6.10 -18.63
N SER A 72 14.60 6.04 -18.33
CA SER A 72 15.30 7.12 -17.67
C SER A 72 15.27 8.40 -18.54
N GLU A 73 14.25 8.55 -19.39
CA GLU A 73 13.99 9.64 -20.30
C GLU A 73 12.89 10.53 -19.73
N ILE A 74 13.15 11.04 -18.53
CA ILE A 74 13.19 12.51 -18.46
C ILE A 74 14.64 12.88 -18.80
N VAL A 75 15.04 12.63 -20.05
CA VAL A 75 16.20 13.27 -20.65
C VAL A 75 15.64 14.60 -21.10
N GLY A 76 15.67 15.57 -20.19
CA GLY A 76 15.94 16.92 -20.63
C GLY A 76 17.33 16.86 -21.25
N GLU A 77 17.37 16.90 -22.57
CA GLU A 77 18.60 16.91 -23.35
C GLU A 77 19.37 18.17 -22.97
N TYR A 78 20.45 18.00 -22.23
CA TYR A 78 21.55 18.98 -22.20
C TYR A 78 22.85 18.18 -22.11
N GLU A 79 23.49 18.03 -23.26
CA GLU A 79 24.92 17.77 -23.29
C GLU A 79 25.58 19.00 -22.69
N GLN A 80 26.02 18.87 -21.45
CA GLN A 80 26.89 19.87 -20.86
C GLN A 80 27.97 19.12 -20.12
N GLU A 81 29.20 19.24 -20.64
CA GLU A 81 30.42 19.09 -19.86
C GLU A 81 30.28 19.99 -18.63
N VAL A 82 29.76 19.44 -17.55
CA VAL A 82 29.67 20.18 -16.29
C VAL A 82 31.02 20.07 -15.62
N GLU A 83 31.75 21.17 -15.73
CA GLU A 83 32.54 21.65 -14.62
C GLU A 83 31.79 21.39 -13.31
N ALA A 84 32.52 20.83 -12.35
CA ALA A 84 32.03 20.39 -11.06
C ALA A 84 31.32 21.52 -10.30
N GLY A 85 30.03 21.73 -10.56
CA GLY A 85 29.29 22.84 -9.96
C GLY A 85 27.81 22.89 -10.29
N GLU A 86 27.40 22.69 -11.55
CA GLU A 86 26.03 23.03 -11.96
C GLU A 86 25.01 21.87 -11.95
N ASN A 87 25.48 20.61 -11.99
CA ASN A 87 24.61 19.43 -12.05
C ASN A 87 24.37 18.74 -10.70
N LEU A 88 24.50 19.48 -9.60
CA LEU A 88 24.24 18.93 -8.28
C LEU A 88 22.74 18.75 -8.06
N GLN A 89 22.36 17.52 -7.71
CA GLN A 89 20.99 17.12 -7.44
C GLN A 89 20.81 16.74 -5.96
N GLY A 90 19.59 16.82 -5.45
CA GLY A 90 19.27 16.54 -4.04
C GLY A 90 19.93 17.51 -3.06
N LEU A 91 20.21 17.05 -1.84
CA LEU A 91 20.82 17.84 -0.76
C LEU A 91 22.13 18.52 -1.18
N CYS A 92 22.93 17.87 -2.03
CA CYS A 92 24.21 18.41 -2.47
C CYS A 92 24.08 19.75 -3.22
N LYS A 93 22.91 20.07 -3.79
CA LYS A 93 22.66 21.37 -4.43
C LYS A 93 22.70 22.54 -3.43
N TYR A 94 22.25 22.29 -2.20
CA TYR A 94 22.11 23.31 -1.16
C TYR A 94 23.22 23.25 -0.10
N CYS A 95 24.04 22.20 -0.13
CA CYS A 95 25.12 22.02 0.83
C CYS A 95 26.17 23.13 0.75
N GLU A 96 26.59 23.64 1.91
CA GLU A 96 27.65 24.65 2.03
C GLU A 96 29.00 24.12 1.52
N HIS A 97 29.30 22.86 1.81
CA HIS A 97 30.53 22.17 1.42
C HIS A 97 30.51 21.58 0.01
N ARG A 98 29.54 21.93 -0.86
CA ARG A 98 29.30 21.19 -2.10
C ARG A 98 30.51 21.04 -3.03
N PHE A 99 31.42 22.01 -3.05
CA PHE A 99 32.62 22.04 -3.89
C PHE A 99 33.83 21.29 -3.29
N THR A 100 33.84 21.06 -1.98
CA THR A 100 34.92 20.38 -1.25
C THR A 100 34.51 19.01 -0.71
N CYS A 101 33.21 18.71 -0.77
CA CYS A 101 32.63 17.45 -0.35
C CYS A 101 33.19 16.27 -1.16
N THR A 102 33.81 15.33 -0.45
CA THR A 102 34.46 14.14 -1.03
C THR A 102 33.47 12.99 -1.29
N PHE A 103 32.23 13.11 -0.81
CA PHE A 103 31.19 12.11 -1.07
C PHE A 103 30.77 12.11 -2.54
N PRO A 104 30.51 10.93 -3.12
CA PRO A 104 30.11 10.81 -4.51
C PRO A 104 28.79 11.55 -4.76
N LYS A 105 28.80 12.46 -5.74
CA LYS A 105 27.60 13.18 -6.18
C LYS A 105 26.78 12.27 -7.09
N SER A 106 25.79 11.58 -6.52
CA SER A 106 24.94 10.65 -7.27
C SER A 106 24.13 11.38 -8.36
N LYS A 107 23.96 10.75 -9.53
CA LYS A 107 23.09 11.28 -10.61
C LYS A 107 21.62 11.46 -10.20
N THR A 108 21.13 10.68 -9.23
CA THR A 108 19.71 10.70 -8.79
C THR A 108 19.44 11.70 -7.67
N GLY A 109 20.46 12.42 -7.21
CA GLY A 109 20.40 13.27 -6.02
C GLY A 109 20.47 12.49 -4.69
N VAL A 110 21.12 13.12 -3.70
CA VAL A 110 21.29 12.56 -2.34
C VAL A 110 20.19 13.10 -1.43
N TRP A 111 19.45 12.23 -0.74
CA TRP A 111 18.36 12.61 0.20
C TRP A 111 18.77 12.59 1.66
N HIS A 112 19.86 11.90 1.98
CA HIS A 112 20.44 11.85 3.31
C HIS A 112 21.96 11.83 3.17
N CYS A 113 22.63 12.81 3.78
CA CYS A 113 24.07 12.92 3.79
C CYS A 113 24.50 13.30 5.21
N GLN A 114 25.51 12.60 5.73
CA GLN A 114 25.98 12.77 7.11
C GLN A 114 26.74 14.09 7.31
N ASP A 115 27.33 14.61 6.23
CA ASP A 115 28.13 15.82 6.22
C ASP A 115 27.37 17.00 5.58
N TYR A 116 26.04 16.90 5.51
CA TYR A 116 25.21 18.00 5.04
C TYR A 116 25.13 19.08 6.11
N GLU A 117 25.59 20.26 5.73
CA GLU A 117 25.44 21.53 6.43
C GLU A 117 24.80 22.53 5.47
#